data_AF-A0A359CVE3-F1
#
_entry.id   AF-A0A359CVE3-F1
#
_cell.length_a   1.000
_cell.length_b   1.000
_cell.length_c   1.000
_cell.angle_alpha   90.00
_cell.angle_beta   90.00
_cell.angle_gamma   90.00
#
_symmetry.space_group_name_H-M   'P 1'
#
loop_
_entity.id
_entity.type
_entity.pdbx_description
1 polymer ?
#
loop_
_entity_poly.entity_id
_entity_poly.type
_entity_poly.pdbx_seq_one_letter_code
_entity_poly.pdbx_strand_id
1 'polypeptide(L)'
;MKVKLIFFVLTLFWVFKLSSQTYTQESVPYVWNDISATGSLISGVNTDNGGFSKVIPFTFNYFGADYTSCYINANGLIVFNSTSTSYDNQCFPDGNAPNDCIAGYWDDLYYQKTCGASVTWRYTTLGASPNRVFVVSWINFRHQTGGCGSYVNMQVKLYETTNVIEVHLKSNALPINNSATIGIENSDGTVGYHAICNEVTTDGTAWRWTPSTVCDLPEDAGDISGTSSVCQGESSIAYSVPPITDADTYVWSYSGTGATINGTTNS
;
A
#
# COMPACT_ATOMS: atom_id res chain seq x y z
N MET A 1 -25.78 -17.24 58.30
CA MET A 1 -25.06 -16.59 57.19
C MET A 1 -25.80 -16.96 55.90
N LYS A 2 -26.49 -16.02 55.24
CA LYS A 2 -27.20 -16.32 53.99
C LYS A 2 -26.21 -16.21 52.84
N VAL A 3 -25.78 -17.35 52.29
CA VAL A 3 -25.00 -17.38 51.05
C VAL A 3 -25.97 -17.11 49.90
N LYS A 4 -25.92 -15.92 49.31
CA LYS A 4 -26.58 -15.64 48.03
C LYS A 4 -25.61 -16.07 46.94
N LEU A 5 -25.92 -17.17 46.23
CA LEU A 5 -25.27 -17.46 44.95
C LEU A 5 -25.66 -16.34 43.98
N ILE A 6 -24.69 -15.54 43.55
CA ILE A 6 -24.87 -14.62 42.44
C ILE A 6 -24.38 -15.39 41.21
N PHE A 7 -25.27 -15.64 40.24
CA PHE A 7 -24.86 -16.16 38.94
C PHE A 7 -24.34 -15.00 38.10
N PHE A 8 -23.13 -15.16 37.55
CA PHE A 8 -22.47 -14.17 36.72
C PHE A 8 -22.71 -14.51 35.25
N VAL A 9 -23.27 -13.57 34.49
CA VAL A 9 -23.17 -13.60 33.04
C VAL A 9 -22.28 -12.42 32.67
N LEU A 10 -21.08 -12.75 32.22
CA LEU A 10 -20.10 -11.80 31.74
C LEU A 10 -20.11 -11.93 30.22
N THR A 11 -20.39 -10.84 29.52
CA THR A 11 -20.34 -10.81 28.05
C THR A 11 -19.16 -9.97 27.61
N LEU A 12 -18.33 -10.56 26.74
CA LEU A 12 -17.18 -9.90 26.14
C LEU A 12 -17.57 -9.35 24.77
N PHE A 13 -17.26 -8.08 24.52
CA PHE A 13 -17.32 -7.46 23.20
C PHE A 13 -15.92 -7.00 22.80
N TRP A 14 -15.59 -7.10 21.52
CA TRP A 14 -14.28 -6.72 20.96
C TRP A 14 -14.38 -5.62 19.91
N VAL A 15 -13.29 -4.86 19.76
CA VAL A 15 -13.09 -3.86 18.71
C VAL A 15 -12.10 -4.44 17.70
N PHE A 16 -12.46 -4.41 16.42
CA PHE A 16 -11.65 -4.95 15.33
C PHE A 16 -10.32 -4.20 15.20
N LYS A 17 -9.23 -4.95 15.10
CA LYS A 17 -7.99 -4.43 14.57
C LYS A 17 -8.12 -4.36 13.06
N LEU A 18 -8.01 -3.18 12.48
CA LEU A 18 -7.77 -3.11 11.05
C LEU A 18 -6.40 -3.75 10.81
N SER A 19 -6.33 -4.85 10.06
CA SER A 19 -5.04 -5.36 9.59
C SER A 19 -4.37 -4.30 8.72
N SER A 20 -3.06 -4.42 8.51
CA SER A 20 -2.41 -3.71 7.40
C SER A 20 -3.15 -4.01 6.10
N GLN A 21 -3.45 -2.99 5.29
CA GLN A 21 -4.03 -3.17 3.97
C GLN A 21 -3.08 -4.02 3.12
N THR A 22 -3.61 -5.06 2.50
CA THR A 22 -2.89 -5.93 1.56
C THR A 22 -3.37 -5.66 0.15
N TYR A 23 -2.78 -6.32 -0.85
CA TYR A 23 -3.21 -6.20 -2.24
C TYR A 23 -3.36 -7.56 -2.91
N THR A 24 -4.32 -7.65 -3.82
CA THR A 24 -4.36 -8.72 -4.82
C THR A 24 -3.77 -8.18 -6.12
N GLN A 25 -2.76 -8.88 -6.64
CA GLN A 25 -2.12 -8.59 -7.92
C GLN A 25 -2.74 -9.43 -9.03
N GLU A 26 -3.10 -8.80 -10.14
CA GLU A 26 -3.61 -9.49 -11.33
C GLU A 26 -3.10 -8.81 -12.62
N SER A 27 -3.07 -9.56 -13.72
CA SER A 27 -2.89 -8.99 -15.06
C SER A 27 -4.23 -8.43 -15.55
N VAL A 28 -4.20 -7.25 -16.17
CA VAL A 28 -5.39 -6.59 -16.73
C VAL A 28 -5.20 -6.24 -18.20
N PRO A 29 -6.29 -6.01 -18.96
CA PRO A 29 -6.16 -5.50 -20.33
C PRO A 29 -5.36 -4.20 -20.36
N TYR A 30 -4.40 -4.12 -21.26
CA TYR A 30 -3.64 -2.91 -21.51
C TYR A 30 -4.54 -1.81 -22.08
N VAL A 31 -4.53 -0.64 -21.43
CA VAL A 31 -5.31 0.54 -21.83
C VAL A 31 -4.47 1.78 -21.60
N TRP A 32 -3.98 2.39 -22.69
CA TRP A 32 -3.16 3.60 -22.62
C TRP A 32 -4.01 4.88 -22.61
N ASN A 33 -3.81 5.73 -21.61
CA ASN A 33 -4.34 7.08 -21.64
C ASN A 33 -3.31 8.02 -22.31
N ASP A 34 -3.58 8.45 -23.55
CA ASP A 34 -2.73 9.44 -24.20
C ASP A 34 -2.92 10.81 -23.53
N ILE A 35 -1.90 11.22 -22.79
CA ILE A 35 -1.86 12.51 -22.08
C ILE A 35 -0.85 13.48 -22.72
N SER A 36 -0.42 13.24 -23.97
CA SER A 36 0.56 14.08 -24.66
C SER A 36 0.10 15.53 -24.83
N ALA A 37 -1.21 15.73 -25.07
CA ALA A 37 -1.84 17.04 -25.26
C ALA A 37 -2.43 17.65 -23.98
N THR A 38 -2.84 16.82 -23.02
CA THR A 38 -3.59 17.24 -21.82
C THR A 38 -2.78 17.17 -20.53
N GLY A 39 -1.70 16.39 -20.52
CA GLY A 39 -0.83 16.23 -19.38
C GLY A 39 0.13 17.40 -19.21
N SER A 40 0.32 17.81 -17.96
CA SER A 40 1.36 18.77 -17.61
C SER A 40 2.73 18.12 -17.74
N LEU A 41 3.66 18.82 -18.38
CA LEU A 41 5.05 18.40 -18.44
C LEU A 41 5.66 18.49 -17.04
N ILE A 42 6.38 17.43 -16.67
CA ILE A 42 7.26 17.45 -15.53
C ILE A 42 8.57 18.13 -16.02
N SER A 43 8.68 19.44 -15.84
CA SER A 43 9.78 20.28 -16.35
C SER A 43 10.72 20.73 -15.24
N GLY A 44 12.03 20.82 -15.51
CA GLY A 44 13.00 21.47 -14.62
C GLY A 44 14.01 20.55 -13.91
N VAL A 45 13.85 19.25 -14.05
CA VAL A 45 14.79 18.21 -13.57
C VAL A 45 15.03 17.34 -14.78
N ASN A 46 15.99 17.78 -15.58
CA ASN A 46 16.42 17.12 -16.82
C ASN A 46 17.67 16.29 -16.50
N THR A 47 17.60 15.50 -15.43
CA THR A 47 18.75 14.77 -14.91
C THR A 47 18.39 13.30 -14.86
N ASP A 48 19.35 12.50 -15.28
CA ASP A 48 19.38 11.04 -15.18
C ASP A 48 18.78 10.51 -13.87
N ASN A 49 19.29 11.01 -12.74
CA ASN A 49 18.91 10.59 -11.40
C ASN A 49 18.17 11.70 -10.66
N GLY A 50 17.04 12.13 -11.22
CA GLY A 50 16.20 13.19 -10.64
C GLY A 50 14.73 12.80 -10.49
N GLY A 51 13.99 13.63 -9.78
CA GLY A 51 12.55 13.46 -9.58
C GLY A 51 11.89 14.73 -9.06
N PHE A 52 10.60 14.64 -8.79
CA PHE A 52 9.79 15.77 -8.35
C PHE A 52 8.70 15.36 -7.39
N SER A 53 8.45 16.21 -6.40
CA SER A 53 7.24 16.11 -5.57
C SER A 53 6.01 16.55 -6.36
N LYS A 54 4.94 15.77 -6.27
CA LYS A 54 3.67 16.08 -6.90
C LYS A 54 2.50 15.82 -5.95
N VAL A 55 1.58 16.78 -5.88
CA VAL A 55 0.32 16.64 -5.17
C VAL A 55 -0.56 15.63 -5.91
N ILE A 56 -1.07 14.66 -5.17
CA ILE A 56 -2.14 13.75 -5.59
C ILE A 56 -3.45 14.49 -5.30
N PRO A 57 -4.34 14.65 -6.28
CA PRO A 57 -5.51 15.53 -6.16
C PRO A 57 -6.62 14.98 -5.23
N PHE A 58 -6.40 13.81 -4.63
CA PHE A 58 -7.25 13.13 -3.67
C PHE A 58 -6.36 12.43 -2.63
N THR A 59 -6.94 12.08 -1.48
CA THR A 59 -6.31 11.17 -0.54
C THR A 59 -6.22 9.79 -1.16
N PHE A 60 -5.02 9.25 -1.27
CA PHE A 60 -4.74 7.92 -1.76
C PHE A 60 -4.25 7.05 -0.60
N ASN A 61 -5.03 6.04 -0.22
CA ASN A 61 -4.65 5.12 0.84
C ASN A 61 -3.77 4.02 0.25
N TYR A 62 -2.54 3.88 0.77
CA TYR A 62 -1.55 2.94 0.29
C TYR A 62 -0.94 2.17 1.47
N PHE A 63 -1.16 0.85 1.51
CA PHE A 63 -0.76 -0.01 2.63
C PHE A 63 -1.32 0.48 3.98
N GLY A 64 -2.50 1.10 3.96
CA GLY A 64 -3.18 1.61 5.15
C GLY A 64 -2.77 3.03 5.55
N ALA A 65 -1.78 3.63 4.91
CA ALA A 65 -1.38 5.02 5.13
C ALA A 65 -1.98 5.96 4.08
N ASP A 66 -2.41 7.14 4.50
CA ASP A 66 -3.02 8.14 3.61
C ASP A 66 -1.97 9.11 3.03
N TYR A 67 -1.92 9.20 1.70
CA TYR A 67 -1.03 10.10 0.98
C TYR A 67 -1.78 11.15 0.18
N THR A 68 -1.27 12.38 0.19
CA THR A 68 -1.75 13.50 -0.64
C THR A 68 -0.67 14.04 -1.58
N SER A 69 0.51 13.44 -1.54
CA SER A 69 1.62 13.74 -2.43
C SER A 69 2.54 12.53 -2.59
N CYS A 70 3.24 12.48 -3.71
CA CYS A 70 4.29 11.50 -3.97
C CYS A 70 5.51 12.18 -4.58
N TYR A 71 6.64 11.48 -4.60
CA TYR A 71 7.81 11.85 -5.38
C TYR A 71 7.94 10.91 -6.57
N ILE A 72 8.00 11.46 -7.77
CA ILE A 72 8.07 10.73 -9.04
C ILE A 72 9.48 10.90 -9.59
N ASN A 73 10.20 9.82 -9.83
CA ASN A 73 11.58 9.88 -10.33
C ASN A 73 11.72 9.37 -11.78
N ALA A 74 12.86 9.71 -12.39
CA ALA A 74 13.18 9.37 -13.78
C ALA A 74 13.32 7.85 -13.99
N ASN A 75 13.78 7.14 -12.96
CA ASN A 75 14.01 5.71 -12.92
C ASN A 75 12.74 4.85 -12.83
N GLY A 76 11.55 5.43 -13.05
CA GLY A 76 10.30 4.66 -13.09
C GLY A 76 9.69 4.32 -11.73
N LEU A 77 10.12 5.00 -10.68
CA LEU A 77 9.54 4.88 -9.33
C LEU A 77 8.63 6.06 -8.99
N ILE A 78 7.58 5.74 -8.23
CA ILE A 78 6.84 6.69 -7.40
C ILE A 78 7.07 6.28 -5.94
N VAL A 79 7.51 7.19 -5.09
CA VAL A 79 7.73 6.94 -3.66
C VAL A 79 6.89 7.88 -2.81
N PHE A 80 6.41 7.39 -1.68
CA PHE A 80 5.69 8.15 -0.67
C PHE A 80 6.64 8.27 0.55
N ASN A 81 6.78 9.42 1.19
CA ASN A 81 7.73 9.65 2.31
C ASN A 81 9.24 9.68 2.02
N SER A 82 9.69 9.66 0.77
CA SER A 82 11.09 9.93 0.44
C SER A 82 11.23 10.73 -0.85
N THR A 83 12.45 11.08 -1.21
CA THR A 83 12.80 11.66 -2.52
C THR A 83 13.79 10.77 -3.27
N SER A 84 13.67 9.45 -3.10
CA SER A 84 14.61 8.49 -3.68
C SER A 84 14.71 8.66 -5.19
N THR A 85 15.95 8.66 -5.68
CA THR A 85 16.30 8.63 -7.10
C THR A 85 17.06 7.35 -7.45
N SER A 86 16.89 6.27 -6.66
CA SER A 86 17.61 5.02 -6.89
C SER A 86 17.36 4.48 -8.30
N TYR A 87 18.42 4.06 -8.96
CA TYR A 87 18.40 3.33 -10.23
C TYR A 87 18.53 1.81 -10.01
N ASP A 88 18.98 1.39 -8.82
CA ASP A 88 19.28 -0.01 -8.51
C ASP A 88 18.01 -0.70 -8.01
N ASN A 89 17.36 -1.46 -8.88
CA ASN A 89 16.06 -2.08 -8.62
C ASN A 89 16.17 -3.33 -7.73
N GLN A 90 15.06 -3.64 -7.05
CA GLN A 90 14.96 -4.77 -6.13
C GLN A 90 13.67 -5.56 -6.37
N CYS A 91 13.67 -6.83 -5.95
CA CYS A 91 12.47 -7.64 -5.94
C CYS A 91 11.70 -7.45 -4.64
N PHE A 92 10.42 -7.10 -4.73
CA PHE A 92 9.60 -6.94 -3.54
C PHE A 92 9.06 -8.27 -2.99
N PRO A 93 8.96 -8.44 -1.66
CA PRO A 93 9.40 -7.50 -0.63
C PRO A 93 10.93 -7.49 -0.43
N ASP A 94 11.50 -6.32 -0.17
CA ASP A 94 12.88 -6.04 0.22
C ASP A 94 12.91 -4.96 1.32
N GLY A 95 13.59 -5.23 2.43
CA GLY A 95 13.70 -4.27 3.54
C GLY A 95 14.64 -3.10 3.27
N ASN A 96 15.43 -3.15 2.20
CA ASN A 96 16.40 -2.11 1.85
C ASN A 96 15.72 -0.97 1.10
N ALA A 97 16.05 0.27 1.45
CA ALA A 97 15.52 1.43 0.75
C ALA A 97 15.86 1.42 -0.77
N PRO A 98 14.98 1.94 -1.64
CA PRO A 98 13.74 2.66 -1.31
C PRO A 98 12.51 1.77 -1.06
N ASN A 99 11.86 2.00 0.09
CA ASN A 99 10.57 1.41 0.46
C ASN A 99 9.43 2.41 0.19
N ASP A 100 8.19 2.02 0.51
CA ASP A 100 6.98 2.85 0.34
C ASP A 100 6.81 3.30 -1.12
N CYS A 101 6.89 2.33 -2.04
CA CYS A 101 7.15 2.62 -3.44
C CYS A 101 6.30 1.83 -4.43
N ILE A 102 5.96 2.49 -5.53
CA ILE A 102 5.36 1.90 -6.72
C ILE A 102 6.42 1.94 -7.83
N ALA A 103 6.87 0.77 -8.23
CA ALA A 103 7.73 0.58 -9.39
C ALA A 103 6.87 0.39 -10.66
N GLY A 104 6.85 1.40 -11.54
CA GLY A 104 6.17 1.32 -12.83
C GLY A 104 6.97 0.54 -13.89
N TYR A 105 8.27 0.77 -13.90
CA TYR A 105 9.30 -0.02 -14.59
C TYR A 105 10.62 0.50 -13.99
N TRP A 106 10.91 0.06 -12.77
CA TRP A 106 12.04 0.56 -12.00
C TRP A 106 13.33 -0.08 -12.47
N ASP A 107 14.24 0.76 -12.97
CA ASP A 107 15.57 0.40 -13.46
C ASP A 107 16.41 1.69 -13.64
N ASP A 108 17.63 1.56 -14.16
CA ASP A 108 18.51 2.69 -14.53
C ASP A 108 18.03 3.39 -15.82
N LEU A 109 16.93 4.13 -15.70
CA LEU A 109 16.26 4.83 -16.80
C LEU A 109 16.70 6.29 -16.91
N TYR A 110 17.27 6.62 -18.06
CA TYR A 110 17.85 7.91 -18.35
C TYR A 110 16.89 8.80 -19.17
N TYR A 111 16.67 10.03 -18.72
CA TYR A 111 16.03 11.10 -19.50
C TYR A 111 17.00 11.73 -20.53
N GLN A 112 17.07 11.22 -21.78
CA GLN A 112 18.05 11.73 -22.77
C GLN A 112 17.43 12.30 -24.05
N LYS A 113 17.68 13.59 -24.31
CA LYS A 113 17.21 14.27 -25.53
C LYS A 113 18.06 14.01 -26.78
N THR A 114 19.24 13.40 -26.63
CA THR A 114 20.24 13.30 -27.70
C THR A 114 19.85 12.34 -28.83
N CYS A 115 18.88 11.45 -28.60
CA CYS A 115 18.42 10.47 -29.57
C CYS A 115 17.32 10.98 -30.53
N GLY A 116 17.02 12.28 -30.55
CA GLY A 116 16.03 12.88 -31.44
C GLY A 116 14.56 12.55 -31.10
N ALA A 117 14.29 11.52 -30.29
CA ALA A 117 12.99 11.29 -29.69
C ALA A 117 12.69 12.37 -28.63
N SER A 118 11.46 12.89 -28.63
CA SER A 118 10.99 13.78 -27.56
C SER A 118 10.74 12.96 -26.29
N VAL A 119 11.79 12.78 -25.48
CA VAL A 119 11.67 12.17 -24.15
C VAL A 119 10.87 13.09 -23.27
N THR A 120 9.78 12.57 -22.72
CA THR A 120 8.88 13.34 -21.88
C THR A 120 8.29 12.47 -20.80
N TRP A 121 8.10 13.07 -19.65
CA TRP A 121 7.21 12.56 -18.62
C TRP A 121 6.15 13.60 -18.32
N ARG A 122 4.93 13.13 -18.09
CA ARG A 122 3.76 13.97 -17.87
C ARG A 122 2.94 13.39 -16.75
N TYR A 123 2.16 14.25 -16.11
CA TYR A 123 1.07 13.81 -15.26
C TYR A 123 -0.22 14.52 -15.64
N THR A 124 -1.34 13.92 -15.27
CA THR A 124 -2.65 14.58 -15.31
C THR A 124 -3.58 13.96 -14.28
N THR A 125 -4.75 14.56 -14.14
CA THR A 125 -5.88 13.99 -13.42
C THR A 125 -7.04 13.87 -14.40
N LEU A 126 -7.45 12.63 -14.66
CA LEU A 126 -8.58 12.33 -15.51
C LEU A 126 -9.85 12.21 -14.65
N GLY A 127 -11.01 12.44 -15.27
CA GLY A 127 -12.30 12.32 -14.61
C GLY A 127 -12.63 13.49 -13.67
N ALA A 128 -13.61 13.27 -12.79
CA ALA A 128 -14.07 14.22 -11.78
C ALA A 128 -14.34 13.49 -10.47
N SER A 129 -14.26 14.20 -9.34
CA SER A 129 -14.50 13.59 -8.02
C SER A 129 -15.92 12.98 -7.96
N PRO A 130 -16.11 11.82 -7.33
CA PRO A 130 -15.11 11.00 -6.59
C PRO A 130 -14.42 9.91 -7.43
N ASN A 131 -14.43 10.03 -8.76
CA ASN A 131 -13.94 9.02 -9.71
C ASN A 131 -12.76 9.55 -10.54
N ARG A 132 -11.81 10.24 -9.91
CA ARG A 132 -10.59 10.73 -10.59
C ARG A 132 -9.57 9.60 -10.74
N VAL A 133 -8.72 9.76 -11.76
CA VAL A 133 -7.52 8.92 -11.93
C VAL A 133 -6.32 9.84 -12.05
N PHE A 134 -5.39 9.73 -11.10
CA PHE A 134 -4.09 10.40 -11.20
C PHE A 134 -3.18 9.55 -12.08
N VAL A 135 -2.70 10.10 -13.18
CA VAL A 135 -1.94 9.38 -14.20
C VAL A 135 -0.57 10.02 -14.35
N VAL A 136 0.47 9.20 -14.34
CA VAL A 136 1.86 9.60 -14.62
C VAL A 136 2.37 8.76 -15.78
N SER A 137 3.01 9.37 -16.78
CA SER A 137 3.61 8.65 -17.91
C SER A 137 5.08 9.01 -18.10
N TRP A 138 5.86 8.00 -18.49
CA TRP A 138 7.24 8.11 -18.95
C TRP A 138 7.25 7.69 -20.42
N ILE A 139 7.67 8.59 -21.31
CA ILE A 139 7.64 8.43 -22.76
C ILE A 139 9.05 8.53 -23.31
N ASN A 140 9.42 7.51 -24.09
CA ASN A 140 10.74 7.39 -24.70
C ASN A 140 11.91 7.41 -23.71
N PHE A 141 11.70 6.90 -22.48
CA PHE A 141 12.81 6.71 -21.55
C PHE A 141 13.69 5.58 -22.05
N ARG A 142 15.01 5.66 -21.82
CA ARG A 142 15.96 4.62 -22.23
C ARG A 142 16.62 4.04 -21.00
N HIS A 143 17.06 2.80 -21.08
CA HIS A 143 18.00 2.27 -20.10
C HIS A 143 19.40 2.86 -20.32
N GLN A 144 20.23 2.96 -19.28
CA GLN A 144 21.59 3.51 -19.33
C GLN A 144 22.47 2.82 -20.40
N THR A 145 22.35 1.50 -20.52
CA THR A 145 23.10 0.70 -21.51
C THR A 145 22.44 0.68 -22.89
N GLY A 146 21.29 1.35 -23.04
CA GLY A 146 20.47 1.35 -24.25
C GLY A 146 20.88 2.36 -25.32
N GLY A 147 20.75 1.93 -26.57
CA GLY A 147 20.93 2.77 -27.75
C GLY A 147 19.68 3.58 -28.12
N CYS A 148 19.84 4.56 -29.00
CA CYS A 148 18.71 5.29 -29.56
C CYS A 148 17.77 4.34 -30.33
N GLY A 149 16.46 4.47 -30.13
CA GLY A 149 15.45 3.57 -30.69
C GLY A 149 14.96 2.48 -29.73
N SER A 150 15.67 2.27 -28.62
CA SER A 150 15.31 1.35 -27.54
C SER A 150 14.67 2.11 -26.38
N TYR A 151 13.34 2.13 -26.35
CA TYR A 151 12.57 2.94 -25.43
C TYR A 151 11.58 2.16 -24.55
N VAL A 152 11.53 2.57 -23.29
CA VAL A 152 10.47 2.26 -22.35
C VAL A 152 9.40 3.34 -22.43
N ASN A 153 8.16 2.88 -22.59
CA ASN A 153 6.98 3.72 -22.47
C ASN A 153 6.05 3.09 -21.44
N MET A 154 5.84 3.78 -20.33
CA MET A 154 5.04 3.27 -19.21
C MET A 154 4.11 4.33 -18.64
N GLN A 155 3.07 3.86 -17.96
CA GLN A 155 2.08 4.70 -17.31
C GLN A 155 1.65 4.07 -15.99
N VAL A 156 1.71 4.86 -14.90
CA VAL A 156 1.17 4.49 -13.59
C VAL A 156 -0.14 5.25 -13.37
N LYS A 157 -1.14 4.57 -12.81
CA LYS A 157 -2.47 5.12 -12.53
C LYS A 157 -2.86 4.84 -11.09
N LEU A 158 -3.28 5.89 -10.38
CA LEU A 158 -3.86 5.81 -9.05
C LEU A 158 -5.34 6.19 -9.15
N TYR A 159 -6.24 5.33 -8.67
CA TYR A 159 -7.68 5.53 -8.78
C TYR A 159 -8.25 6.08 -7.46
N GLU A 160 -8.99 7.19 -7.54
CA GLU A 160 -9.68 7.79 -6.40
C GLU A 160 -10.75 6.84 -5.84
N THR A 161 -10.96 6.87 -4.52
CA THR A 161 -11.93 6.06 -3.76
C THR A 161 -11.58 4.59 -3.66
N THR A 162 -11.25 3.92 -4.76
CA THR A 162 -10.92 2.49 -4.77
C THR A 162 -9.49 2.22 -4.32
N ASN A 163 -8.61 3.23 -4.38
CA ASN A 163 -7.17 3.14 -4.13
C ASN A 163 -6.46 2.06 -4.98
N VAL A 164 -7.08 1.68 -6.10
CA VAL A 164 -6.49 0.74 -7.06
C VAL A 164 -5.27 1.39 -7.70
N ILE A 165 -4.24 0.56 -7.94
CA ILE A 165 -3.04 0.92 -8.67
C ILE A 165 -3.04 0.13 -9.97
N GLU A 166 -2.71 0.79 -11.08
CA GLU A 166 -2.37 0.11 -12.32
C GLU A 166 -1.06 0.60 -12.88
N VAL A 167 -0.31 -0.34 -13.46
CA VAL A 167 0.89 -0.08 -14.24
C VAL A 167 0.65 -0.63 -15.65
N HIS A 168 0.82 0.22 -16.65
CA HIS A 168 0.67 -0.10 -18.07
C HIS A 168 1.99 0.08 -18.78
N LEU A 169 2.51 -0.99 -19.36
CA LEU A 169 3.75 -1.02 -20.13
C LEU A 169 3.42 -1.07 -21.61
N LYS A 170 3.63 0.05 -22.30
CA LYS A 170 3.39 0.17 -23.74
C LYS A 170 4.51 -0.47 -24.56
N SER A 171 5.75 -0.23 -24.18
CA SER A 171 6.91 -0.83 -24.85
C SER A 171 8.03 -1.13 -23.86
N ASN A 172 8.68 -2.27 -24.07
CA ASN A 172 9.83 -2.76 -23.34
C ASN A 172 10.98 -3.04 -24.33
N ALA A 173 11.57 -1.99 -24.89
CA ALA A 173 12.62 -2.15 -25.88
C ALA A 173 14.03 -2.11 -25.27
N LEU A 174 14.22 -2.69 -24.07
CA LEU A 174 15.52 -2.65 -23.39
C LEU A 174 16.54 -3.67 -23.92
N PRO A 175 17.83 -3.32 -23.99
CA PRO A 175 18.89 -4.23 -24.47
C PRO A 175 19.27 -5.31 -23.47
N ILE A 176 19.11 -5.02 -22.18
CA ILE A 176 19.17 -5.99 -21.09
C ILE A 176 17.71 -6.27 -20.75
N ASN A 177 17.12 -7.27 -21.41
CA ASN A 177 15.86 -7.80 -20.91
C ASN A 177 16.14 -8.39 -19.52
N ASN A 178 15.20 -8.21 -18.58
CA ASN A 178 15.25 -8.84 -17.25
C ASN A 178 16.08 -8.08 -16.19
N SER A 179 16.08 -6.75 -16.21
CA SER A 179 16.72 -5.92 -15.17
C SER A 179 15.75 -5.06 -14.37
N ALA A 180 14.45 -5.08 -14.69
CA ALA A 180 13.51 -4.12 -14.11
C ALA A 180 12.54 -4.73 -13.12
N THR A 181 11.99 -3.86 -12.26
CA THR A 181 10.90 -4.20 -11.33
C THR A 181 9.60 -3.49 -11.73
N ILE A 182 8.50 -4.23 -11.73
CA ILE A 182 7.14 -3.68 -11.80
C ILE A 182 6.38 -4.21 -10.60
N GLY A 183 6.03 -3.34 -9.65
CA GLY A 183 5.55 -3.78 -8.35
C GLY A 183 5.20 -2.67 -7.38
N ILE A 184 4.79 -3.06 -6.18
CA ILE A 184 4.46 -2.17 -5.07
C ILE A 184 5.03 -2.72 -3.76
N GLU A 185 5.39 -1.86 -2.83
CA GLU A 185 5.94 -2.23 -1.51
C GLU A 185 5.59 -1.22 -0.41
N ASN A 186 5.35 -1.74 0.79
CA ASN A 186 5.00 -0.96 1.97
C ASN A 186 6.22 -0.21 2.57
N SER A 187 5.97 0.60 3.59
CA SER A 187 6.98 1.54 4.10
C SER A 187 8.20 0.91 4.80
N ASP A 188 8.08 -0.31 5.30
CA ASP A 188 9.16 -1.02 5.98
C ASP A 188 9.75 -2.17 5.15
N GLY A 189 9.28 -2.35 3.91
CA GLY A 189 9.79 -3.39 3.01
C GLY A 189 9.45 -4.82 3.44
N THR A 190 8.48 -5.00 4.33
CA THR A 190 8.06 -6.33 4.81
C THR A 190 6.93 -6.92 3.99
N VAL A 191 6.16 -6.09 3.28
CA VAL A 191 5.04 -6.52 2.42
C VAL A 191 5.16 -5.85 1.06
N GLY A 192 5.22 -6.67 0.01
CA GLY A 192 5.31 -6.18 -1.35
C GLY A 192 4.82 -7.21 -2.36
N TYR A 193 4.50 -6.73 -3.55
CA TYR A 193 3.94 -7.51 -4.65
C TYR A 193 4.55 -7.02 -5.96
N HIS A 194 5.27 -7.87 -6.67
CA HIS A 194 5.76 -7.56 -8.01
C HIS A 194 5.07 -8.44 -9.06
N ALA A 195 4.80 -7.83 -10.21
CA ALA A 195 4.41 -8.55 -11.41
C ALA A 195 5.62 -9.03 -12.21
N ILE A 196 6.71 -8.24 -12.17
CA ILE A 196 7.99 -8.52 -12.81
C ILE A 196 9.09 -8.11 -11.83
N CYS A 197 10.08 -8.96 -11.64
CA CYS A 197 11.35 -8.56 -11.07
C CYS A 197 12.48 -9.30 -11.78
N ASN A 198 13.34 -8.56 -12.49
CA ASN A 198 14.44 -9.13 -13.24
C ASN A 198 13.98 -10.28 -14.18
N GLU A 199 12.84 -10.07 -14.84
CA GLU A 199 12.20 -11.04 -15.73
C GLU A 199 11.75 -10.41 -17.06
N VAL A 200 11.52 -11.26 -18.07
CA VAL A 200 11.08 -10.79 -19.40
C VAL A 200 9.63 -10.35 -19.30
N THR A 201 9.33 -9.18 -19.87
CA THR A 201 7.95 -8.77 -20.11
C THR A 201 7.74 -8.25 -21.53
N THR A 202 6.55 -8.44 -22.08
CA THR A 202 6.22 -8.06 -23.46
C THR A 202 5.51 -6.72 -23.52
N ASP A 203 5.58 -6.08 -24.68
CA ASP A 203 4.85 -4.86 -24.99
C ASP A 203 3.34 -5.03 -24.83
N GLY A 204 2.65 -3.94 -24.46
CA GLY A 204 1.19 -3.92 -24.36
C GLY A 204 0.65 -4.76 -23.19
N THR A 205 1.39 -4.80 -22.08
CA THR A 205 1.01 -5.51 -20.85
C THR A 205 0.60 -4.52 -19.76
N ALA A 206 -0.24 -4.97 -18.82
CA ALA A 206 -0.65 -4.17 -17.68
C ALA A 206 -0.98 -5.05 -16.48
N TRP A 207 -0.77 -4.49 -15.29
CA TRP A 207 -1.05 -5.13 -14.02
C TRP A 207 -1.80 -4.19 -13.10
N ARG A 208 -2.63 -4.79 -12.25
CA ARG A 208 -3.43 -4.10 -11.26
C ARG A 208 -3.12 -4.65 -9.87
N TRP A 209 -3.05 -3.74 -8.91
CA TRP A 209 -3.11 -4.06 -7.49
C TRP A 209 -4.39 -3.49 -6.92
N THR A 210 -5.27 -4.38 -6.47
CA THR A 210 -6.53 -4.02 -5.83
C THR A 210 -6.33 -4.12 -4.32
N PRO A 211 -6.50 -3.02 -3.55
CA PRO A 211 -6.35 -3.07 -2.12
C PRO A 211 -7.44 -3.95 -1.51
N SER A 212 -7.03 -4.81 -0.59
CA SER A 212 -7.90 -5.60 0.27
C SER A 212 -7.64 -5.17 1.70
N THR A 213 -8.71 -4.88 2.42
CA THR A 213 -8.62 -4.70 3.87
C THR A 213 -8.96 -6.05 4.48
N VAL A 214 -7.99 -6.70 5.11
CA VAL A 214 -8.34 -7.87 5.91
C VAL A 214 -8.95 -7.32 7.20
N CYS A 215 -10.23 -7.63 7.39
CA CYS A 215 -10.83 -7.47 8.71
C CYS A 215 -10.55 -8.79 9.41
N ASP A 216 -9.39 -8.91 10.04
CA ASP A 216 -9.11 -10.04 10.90
C ASP A 216 -10.06 -9.91 12.09
N LEU A 217 -11.10 -10.75 12.09
CA LEU A 217 -11.97 -10.90 13.24
C LEU A 217 -11.11 -11.49 14.37
N PRO A 218 -11.15 -10.93 15.59
CA PRO A 218 -10.56 -11.59 16.73
C PRO A 218 -11.10 -13.02 16.84
N GLU A 219 -10.24 -13.95 17.25
CA GLU A 219 -10.67 -15.32 17.52
C GLU A 219 -11.80 -15.36 18.57
N ASP A 220 -12.55 -16.47 18.61
CA ASP A 220 -13.55 -16.66 19.66
C ASP A 220 -12.89 -16.58 21.04
N ALA A 221 -13.58 -15.89 21.96
CA ALA A 221 -13.10 -15.78 23.33
C ALA A 221 -13.04 -17.16 23.99
N GLY A 222 -11.92 -17.44 24.67
CA GLY A 222 -11.80 -18.60 25.54
C GLY A 222 -12.63 -18.48 26.81
N ASP A 223 -12.61 -19.53 27.64
CA ASP A 223 -13.32 -19.56 28.91
C ASP A 223 -12.83 -18.48 29.88
N ILE A 224 -13.76 -17.85 30.59
CA ILE A 224 -13.44 -16.92 31.67
C ILE A 224 -12.93 -17.70 32.88
N SER A 225 -11.76 -17.31 33.37
CA SER A 225 -11.13 -17.82 34.59
C SER A 225 -11.43 -16.89 35.76
N GLY A 226 -11.84 -17.45 36.90
CA GLY A 226 -12.16 -16.71 38.12
C GLY A 226 -13.03 -17.56 39.06
N THR A 227 -13.34 -17.03 40.25
CA THR A 227 -14.22 -17.76 41.20
C THR A 227 -15.67 -17.70 40.74
N SER A 228 -16.37 -18.85 40.81
CA SER A 228 -17.80 -18.93 40.49
C SER A 228 -18.70 -18.38 41.59
N SER A 229 -18.14 -18.12 42.78
CA SER A 229 -18.82 -17.54 43.91
C SER A 229 -18.01 -16.40 44.51
N VAL A 230 -18.72 -15.36 44.94
CA VAL A 230 -18.18 -14.19 45.64
C VAL A 230 -19.09 -13.91 46.83
N CYS A 231 -18.50 -13.71 48.00
CA CYS A 231 -19.23 -13.41 49.23
C CYS A 231 -19.48 -11.90 49.39
N GLN A 232 -20.54 -11.54 50.10
CA GLN A 232 -20.82 -10.14 50.41
C GLN A 232 -19.67 -9.52 51.22
N GLY A 233 -19.14 -8.40 50.72
CA GLY A 233 -18.03 -7.67 51.34
C GLY A 233 -16.65 -8.06 50.81
N GLU A 234 -16.55 -9.06 49.93
CA GLU A 234 -15.30 -9.33 49.21
C GLU A 234 -15.03 -8.26 48.16
N SER A 235 -13.76 -7.90 48.02
CA SER A 235 -13.25 -6.92 47.07
C SER A 235 -12.03 -7.46 46.34
N SER A 236 -11.70 -6.88 45.19
CA SER A 236 -10.51 -7.25 44.40
C SER A 236 -10.49 -8.70 43.88
N ILE A 237 -11.66 -9.26 43.58
CA ILE A 237 -11.77 -10.55 42.89
C ILE A 237 -11.45 -10.32 41.40
N ALA A 238 -10.45 -11.03 40.89
CA ALA A 238 -10.00 -10.93 39.52
C ALA A 238 -10.66 -11.99 38.63
N TYR A 239 -10.97 -11.59 37.41
CA TYR A 239 -11.41 -12.46 36.32
C TYR A 239 -10.51 -12.20 35.12
N SER A 240 -10.23 -13.24 34.34
CA SER A 240 -9.42 -13.14 33.13
C SER A 240 -9.96 -14.04 32.02
N VAL A 241 -9.57 -13.76 30.78
CA VAL A 241 -9.65 -14.68 29.64
C VAL A 241 -8.24 -14.90 29.11
N PRO A 242 -7.95 -16.02 28.43
CA PRO A 242 -6.74 -16.16 27.65
C PRO A 242 -6.61 -15.01 26.64
N PRO A 243 -5.38 -14.61 26.24
CA PRO A 243 -5.18 -13.70 25.13
C PRO A 243 -5.93 -14.18 23.89
N ILE A 244 -6.60 -13.25 23.22
CA ILE A 244 -7.38 -13.53 22.00
C ILE A 244 -6.55 -12.99 20.84
N THR A 245 -6.25 -13.84 19.87
CA THR A 245 -5.53 -13.43 18.66
C THR A 245 -6.30 -12.30 17.98
N ASP A 246 -5.58 -11.26 17.56
CA ASP A 246 -6.11 -10.06 16.88
C ASP A 246 -7.08 -9.15 17.70
N ALA A 247 -7.12 -9.31 19.03
CA ALA A 247 -7.83 -8.38 19.93
C ALA A 247 -6.90 -7.32 20.56
N ASP A 248 -7.17 -6.03 20.34
CA ASP A 248 -6.40 -4.93 20.97
C ASP A 248 -7.06 -4.40 22.26
N THR A 249 -8.37 -4.62 22.45
CA THR A 249 -9.12 -4.15 23.63
C THR A 249 -10.20 -5.15 24.04
N TYR A 250 -10.47 -5.19 25.34
CA TYR A 250 -11.46 -6.07 25.96
C TYR A 250 -12.53 -5.23 26.65
N VAL A 251 -13.79 -5.37 26.24
CA VAL A 251 -14.92 -4.72 26.91
C VAL A 251 -15.65 -5.74 27.76
N TRP A 252 -15.57 -5.57 29.08
CA TRP A 252 -16.26 -6.40 30.05
C TRP A 252 -17.62 -5.80 30.41
N SER A 253 -18.65 -6.62 30.41
CA SER A 253 -19.99 -6.24 30.87
C SER A 253 -20.53 -7.23 31.89
N TYR A 254 -21.29 -6.73 32.87
CA TYR A 254 -21.92 -7.52 33.91
C TYR A 254 -23.41 -7.25 33.96
N SER A 255 -24.20 -8.31 33.82
CA SER A 255 -25.66 -8.25 33.82
C SER A 255 -26.31 -8.74 35.12
N GLY A 256 -25.53 -9.02 36.16
CA GLY A 256 -26.05 -9.46 37.47
C GLY A 256 -26.42 -8.29 38.40
N THR A 257 -26.77 -8.61 39.64
CA THR A 257 -27.10 -7.61 40.68
C THR A 257 -26.24 -7.80 41.94
N GLY A 258 -25.86 -6.70 42.60
CA GLY A 258 -25.19 -6.74 43.91
C GLY A 258 -23.66 -6.64 43.89
N ALA A 259 -23.07 -6.44 42.71
CA ALA A 259 -21.65 -6.16 42.52
C ALA A 259 -21.47 -4.90 41.66
N THR A 260 -20.32 -4.24 41.78
CA THR A 260 -19.88 -3.16 40.89
C THR A 260 -18.58 -3.60 40.24
N ILE A 261 -18.50 -3.53 38.91
CA ILE A 261 -17.25 -3.81 38.18
C ILE A 261 -16.47 -2.51 38.03
N ASN A 262 -15.22 -2.54 38.47
CA ASN A 262 -14.23 -1.54 38.10
C ASN A 262 -13.42 -2.12 36.93
N GLY A 263 -13.85 -1.82 35.70
CA GLY A 263 -13.19 -2.29 34.50
C GLY A 263 -11.89 -1.52 34.29
N THR A 264 -10.78 -2.05 34.78
CA THR A 264 -9.48 -1.43 34.55
C THR A 264 -8.50 -2.46 34.01
N THR A 265 -8.14 -2.19 32.75
CA THR A 265 -6.95 -2.60 32.00
C THR A 265 -6.91 -4.02 31.43
N ASN A 266 -6.73 -4.02 30.10
CA ASN A 266 -6.02 -5.00 29.30
C ASN A 266 -4.85 -5.60 30.11
N SER A 267 -4.82 -6.91 30.28
CA SER A 267 -3.59 -7.67 30.53
C SER A 267 -3.32 -8.54 29.33
#